data_AF-A0A0B4I7B1-F1
#
_entry.id   AF-A0A0B4I7B1-F1
#
_cell.length_a   1.000
_cell.length_b   1.000
_cell.length_c   1.000
_cell.angle_alpha   90.00
_cell.angle_beta   90.00
_cell.angle_gamma   90.00
#
_symmetry.space_group_name_H-M   'P 1'
#
loop_
_entity.id
_entity.type
_entity.pdbx_description
1 polymer ?
#
loop_
_entity_poly.entity_id
_entity_poly.type
_entity_poly.pdbx_seq_one_letter_code
_entity_poly.pdbx_strand_id
1 'polypeptide(L)'
;MDAIDAFKLAMEAVYGPLDNLTAQDAEKWTPPASPGAGGHRGRYLWTDAFGVINFLTLYKETSTVRYLNLAAGLVYSVHNILGRTRDGSQRLPGATEDAPLTGGLRIGKMAEFGADGDGQYHHYLTIWMFALNRMSMATGEPKFNNWAMELAKAVHTHFVVPDTRGNKRMVWKISTDMKEVLVPSEGHLDAATGFAVYRLLQQTADLYGKGDALSLRAEIADYSAIMMRPGKLAPTSDSLDLGMGLWMCQFCLDEPWADGFVDTSLRMLRDGLDHSRHGGSGLQRYKRLAFREFGAYLGVRCIGADEELQDRVETLIKSWDGSGGHVDEELKPISHVMYASALIPGGEFDMSIT
;
A
#
# COMPACT_ATOMS: atom_id res chain seq x y z
N MET A 1 2.17 27.68 -0.62
CA MET A 1 1.92 26.50 -1.48
C MET A 1 0.65 25.87 -0.96
N ASP A 2 -0.35 25.69 -1.81
CA ASP A 2 -1.56 24.98 -1.38
C ASP A 2 -1.29 23.46 -1.30
N ALA A 3 -2.25 22.69 -0.80
CA ALA A 3 -2.05 21.26 -0.58
C ALA A 3 -1.87 20.47 -1.89
N ILE A 4 -2.53 20.90 -2.98
CA ILE A 4 -2.47 20.22 -4.27
C ILE A 4 -1.13 20.46 -4.96
N ASP A 5 -0.57 21.67 -4.87
CA ASP A 5 0.77 21.98 -5.37
C ASP A 5 1.85 21.18 -4.62
N ALA A 6 1.75 21.09 -3.29
CA ALA A 6 2.67 20.29 -2.48
C ALA A 6 2.57 18.79 -2.80
N PHE A 7 1.35 18.29 -3.02
CA PHE A 7 1.09 16.92 -3.45
C PHE A 7 1.76 16.63 -4.79
N LYS A 8 1.55 17.50 -5.79
CA LYS A 8 2.15 17.36 -7.12
C LYS A 8 3.67 17.36 -7.06
N LEU A 9 4.27 18.30 -6.34
CA LEU A 9 5.72 18.37 -6.20
C LEU A 9 6.30 17.10 -5.57
N ALA A 10 5.62 16.53 -4.58
CA ALA A 10 6.03 15.26 -4.00
C ALA A 10 5.97 14.10 -5.00
N MET A 11 4.94 14.06 -5.83
CA MET A 11 4.82 13.07 -6.91
C MET A 11 5.87 13.28 -8.02
N GLU A 12 6.16 14.53 -8.39
CA GLU A 12 7.16 14.87 -9.41
C GLU A 12 8.58 14.50 -8.97
N ALA A 13 8.88 14.56 -7.67
CA ALA A 13 10.16 14.11 -7.13
C ALA A 13 10.44 12.61 -7.37
N VAL A 14 9.39 11.80 -7.56
CA VAL A 14 9.49 10.35 -7.78
C VAL A 14 9.29 9.98 -9.26
N TYR A 15 8.30 10.61 -9.90
CA TYR A 15 7.81 10.23 -11.23
C TYR A 15 8.24 11.19 -12.35
N GLY A 16 9.05 12.20 -12.02
CA GLY A 16 9.50 13.24 -12.94
C GLY A 16 8.41 14.28 -13.22
N PRO A 17 8.68 15.27 -14.09
CA PRO A 17 7.73 16.35 -14.37
C PRO A 17 6.40 15.83 -14.91
N LEU A 18 5.29 16.22 -14.27
CA LEU A 18 3.95 15.75 -14.61
C LEU A 18 3.11 16.82 -15.31
N ASP A 19 3.29 18.08 -14.91
CA ASP A 19 2.42 19.17 -15.34
C ASP A 19 2.63 19.61 -16.80
N ASN A 20 3.77 19.26 -17.40
CA ASN A 20 4.06 19.55 -18.81
C ASN A 20 3.55 18.47 -19.79
N LEU A 21 3.04 17.34 -19.29
CA LEU A 21 2.58 16.25 -20.14
C LEU A 21 1.17 16.52 -20.66
N THR A 22 0.99 16.46 -21.98
CA THR A 22 -0.36 16.41 -22.56
C THR A 22 -1.03 15.06 -22.25
N ALA A 23 -2.35 14.96 -22.41
CA ALA A 23 -3.05 13.69 -22.25
C ALA A 23 -2.49 12.58 -23.17
N GLN A 24 -2.11 12.95 -24.40
CA GLN A 24 -1.53 12.04 -25.39
C GLN A 24 -0.10 11.62 -25.02
N ASP A 25 0.69 12.53 -24.44
CA ASP A 25 2.04 12.19 -23.95
C ASP A 25 1.95 11.25 -22.74
N ALA A 26 0.96 11.47 -21.86
CA ALA A 26 0.71 10.62 -20.70
C ALA A 26 0.34 9.17 -21.08
N GLU A 27 -0.31 8.93 -22.23
CA GLU A 27 -0.59 7.57 -22.73
C GLU A 27 0.68 6.80 -23.11
N LYS A 28 1.73 7.52 -23.51
CA LYS A 28 3.03 6.94 -23.91
C LYS A 28 4.07 7.06 -22.80
N TRP A 29 3.68 7.63 -21.66
CA TRP A 29 4.59 7.88 -20.55
C TRP A 29 5.03 6.57 -19.91
N THR A 30 6.31 6.51 -19.58
CA THR A 30 6.90 5.46 -18.76
C THR A 30 7.51 6.10 -17.53
N PRO A 31 7.34 5.50 -16.34
CA PRO A 31 7.96 6.02 -15.12
C PRO A 31 9.48 6.07 -15.27
N PRO A 32 10.15 7.01 -14.59
CA PRO A 32 11.61 7.10 -14.62
C PRO A 32 12.26 5.77 -14.27
N ALA A 33 13.31 5.42 -15.02
CA ALA A 33 14.11 4.22 -14.78
C ALA A 33 14.90 4.28 -13.45
N SER A 34 15.03 5.48 -12.89
CA SER A 34 15.56 5.74 -11.56
C SER A 34 14.72 6.84 -10.90
N PRO A 35 13.82 6.53 -9.94
CA PRO A 35 12.98 7.52 -9.27
C PRO A 35 13.73 8.32 -8.18
N GLY A 36 15.06 8.43 -8.31
CA GLY A 36 15.91 9.13 -7.35
C GLY A 36 16.55 8.23 -6.29
N ALA A 37 16.01 7.04 -5.98
CA ALA A 37 16.67 6.06 -5.11
C ALA A 37 15.96 4.69 -5.05
N GLY A 38 16.68 3.62 -4.71
CA GLY A 38 16.13 2.28 -4.48
C GLY A 38 15.46 1.64 -5.70
N GLY A 39 15.03 0.38 -5.59
CA GLY A 39 14.23 -0.28 -6.62
C GLY A 39 15.02 -0.84 -7.81
N HIS A 40 15.00 -2.17 -7.99
CA HIS A 40 15.58 -2.83 -9.15
C HIS A 40 14.87 -2.37 -10.43
N ARG A 41 15.63 -1.79 -11.37
CA ARG A 41 15.12 -1.10 -12.58
C ARG A 41 14.14 0.04 -12.25
N GLY A 42 14.38 0.69 -11.11
CA GLY A 42 13.67 1.86 -10.64
C GLY A 42 12.34 1.55 -9.95
N ARG A 43 11.85 0.31 -9.91
CA ARG A 43 10.53 -0.01 -9.36
C ARG A 43 10.62 -0.60 -7.96
N TYR A 44 9.71 -0.16 -7.08
CA TYR A 44 9.58 -0.67 -5.72
C TYR A 44 8.10 -0.72 -5.36
N LEU A 45 7.59 -1.92 -5.04
CA LEU A 45 6.17 -2.21 -5.15
C LEU A 45 5.28 -1.32 -4.27
N TRP A 46 5.70 -1.00 -3.04
CA TRP A 46 4.93 -0.12 -2.15
C TRP A 46 4.89 1.31 -2.68
N THR A 47 6.04 1.82 -3.11
CA THR A 47 6.16 3.16 -3.68
C THR A 47 5.22 3.30 -4.87
N ASP A 48 5.19 2.30 -5.74
CA ASP A 48 4.37 2.32 -6.94
C ASP A 48 2.89 2.07 -6.69
N ALA A 49 2.54 1.28 -5.68
CA ALA A 49 1.15 1.13 -5.26
C ALA A 49 0.58 2.49 -4.81
N PHE A 50 1.31 3.21 -3.95
CA PHE A 50 0.93 4.57 -3.56
C PHE A 50 1.05 5.57 -4.71
N GLY A 51 1.99 5.39 -5.64
CA GLY A 51 2.06 6.18 -6.87
C GLY A 51 0.78 6.10 -7.71
N VAL A 52 0.26 4.89 -7.92
CA VAL A 52 -1.02 4.67 -8.62
C VAL A 52 -2.17 5.32 -7.86
N ILE A 53 -2.28 5.07 -6.55
CA ILE A 53 -3.32 5.66 -5.69
C ILE A 53 -3.28 7.19 -5.78
N ASN A 54 -2.09 7.78 -5.71
CA ASN A 54 -1.89 9.22 -5.74
C ASN A 54 -2.22 9.85 -7.10
N PHE A 55 -1.90 9.18 -8.21
CA PHE A 55 -2.34 9.63 -9.53
C PHE A 55 -3.87 9.59 -9.65
N LEU A 56 -4.52 8.58 -9.09
CA LEU A 56 -5.99 8.52 -9.04
C LEU A 56 -6.58 9.63 -8.16
N THR A 57 -5.94 9.94 -7.03
CA THR A 57 -6.30 11.11 -6.21
C THR A 57 -6.17 12.40 -7.01
N LEU A 58 -5.05 12.63 -7.71
CA LEU A 58 -4.90 13.81 -8.58
C LEU A 58 -5.97 13.88 -9.66
N TYR A 59 -6.34 12.75 -10.27
CA TYR A 59 -7.46 12.71 -11.21
C TYR A 59 -8.77 13.12 -10.55
N LYS A 60 -9.08 12.59 -9.35
CA LYS A 60 -10.29 12.95 -8.60
C LYS A 60 -10.34 14.45 -8.28
N GLU A 61 -9.27 15.00 -7.73
CA GLU A 61 -9.20 16.40 -7.28
C GLU A 61 -9.19 17.41 -8.43
N THR A 62 -8.68 17.03 -9.60
CA THR A 62 -8.46 17.98 -10.71
C THR A 62 -9.29 17.69 -11.95
N SER A 63 -9.97 16.54 -12.02
CA SER A 63 -10.63 16.01 -13.22
C SER A 63 -9.71 15.94 -14.46
N THR A 64 -8.39 15.95 -14.28
CA THR A 64 -7.43 15.98 -15.39
C THR A 64 -7.06 14.57 -15.83
N VAL A 65 -7.57 14.15 -16.99
CA VAL A 65 -7.42 12.78 -17.53
C VAL A 65 -5.99 12.27 -17.63
N ARG A 66 -4.99 13.16 -17.74
CA ARG A 66 -3.58 12.78 -17.80
C ARG A 66 -3.17 11.90 -16.61
N TYR A 67 -3.69 12.17 -15.41
CA TYR A 67 -3.32 11.42 -14.22
C TYR A 67 -3.89 10.00 -14.25
N LEU A 68 -5.04 9.78 -14.89
CA LEU A 68 -5.57 8.44 -15.14
C LEU A 68 -4.66 7.65 -16.11
N ASN A 69 -4.17 8.31 -17.16
CA ASN A 69 -3.22 7.72 -18.11
C ASN A 69 -1.87 7.38 -17.43
N LEU A 70 -1.36 8.27 -16.57
CA LEU A 70 -0.14 8.03 -15.78
C LEU A 70 -0.32 6.84 -14.82
N ALA A 71 -1.46 6.75 -14.13
CA ALA A 71 -1.80 5.61 -13.27
C ALA A 71 -1.80 4.29 -14.05
N ALA A 72 -2.47 4.26 -15.21
CA ALA A 72 -2.46 3.09 -16.10
C ALA A 72 -1.03 2.72 -16.54
N GLY A 73 -0.26 3.69 -17.02
CA GLY A 73 1.13 3.49 -17.45
C GLY A 73 2.03 2.93 -16.34
N LEU A 74 1.84 3.39 -15.10
CA LEU A 74 2.55 2.86 -13.93
C LEU A 74 2.15 1.41 -13.63
N VAL A 75 0.85 1.07 -13.69
CA VAL A 75 0.35 -0.31 -13.53
C VAL A 75 1.04 -1.25 -14.52
N TYR A 76 1.03 -0.91 -15.81
CA TYR A 76 1.66 -1.73 -16.84
C TYR A 76 3.18 -1.84 -16.65
N SER A 77 3.84 -0.75 -16.22
CA SER A 77 5.27 -0.75 -15.96
C SER A 77 5.66 -1.66 -14.80
N VAL A 78 4.90 -1.63 -13.69
CA VAL A 78 5.09 -2.54 -12.57
C VAL A 78 4.91 -4.00 -13.00
N HIS A 79 3.85 -4.31 -13.75
CA HIS A 79 3.61 -5.69 -14.21
C HIS A 79 4.74 -6.16 -15.14
N ASN A 80 5.26 -5.30 -16.00
CA ASN A 80 6.33 -5.65 -16.94
C ASN A 80 7.73 -5.68 -16.31
N ILE A 81 7.95 -5.04 -15.17
CA ILE A 81 9.24 -5.03 -14.48
C ILE A 81 9.23 -6.02 -13.30
N LEU A 82 8.30 -5.85 -12.37
CA LEU A 82 8.22 -6.64 -11.13
C LEU A 82 7.49 -7.97 -11.32
N GLY A 83 6.66 -8.11 -12.36
CA GLY A 83 6.04 -9.39 -12.76
C GLY A 83 6.89 -10.24 -13.70
N ARG A 84 8.18 -9.90 -13.84
CA ARG A 84 9.16 -10.64 -14.65
C ARG A 84 10.38 -11.04 -13.84
N THR A 85 11.15 -11.99 -14.36
CA THR A 85 12.51 -12.29 -13.90
C THR A 85 13.38 -11.03 -13.91
N ARG A 86 14.47 -11.00 -13.13
CA ARG A 86 15.27 -9.78 -12.95
C ARG A 86 15.92 -9.29 -14.25
N ASP A 87 16.35 -10.22 -15.10
CA ASP A 87 16.83 -9.95 -16.45
C ASP A 87 15.71 -9.47 -17.41
N GLY A 88 14.44 -9.60 -17.01
CA GLY A 88 13.26 -9.24 -17.79
C GLY A 88 12.91 -10.21 -18.91
N SER A 89 13.60 -11.35 -19.00
CA SER A 89 13.45 -12.29 -20.12
C SER A 89 12.13 -13.05 -20.10
N GLN A 90 11.56 -13.30 -18.91
CA GLN A 90 10.36 -14.13 -18.75
C GLN A 90 9.41 -13.56 -17.70
N ARG A 91 8.12 -13.89 -17.81
CA ARG A 91 7.15 -13.70 -16.70
C ARG A 91 7.60 -14.55 -15.50
N LEU A 92 7.21 -14.16 -14.29
CA LEU A 92 7.47 -14.99 -13.10
C LEU A 92 6.78 -16.36 -13.26
N PRO A 93 7.34 -17.44 -12.67
CA PRO A 93 6.75 -18.78 -12.78
C PRO A 93 5.26 -18.79 -12.39
N GLY A 94 4.43 -19.37 -13.26
CA GLY A 94 2.97 -19.38 -13.12
C GLY A 94 2.26 -18.28 -13.93
N ALA A 95 2.92 -17.16 -14.23
CA ALA A 95 2.35 -16.08 -15.02
C ALA A 95 2.47 -16.27 -16.54
N THR A 96 1.49 -15.70 -17.26
CA THR A 96 1.47 -15.60 -18.72
C THR A 96 1.33 -14.13 -19.15
N GLU A 97 1.33 -13.83 -20.45
CA GLU A 97 1.05 -12.45 -20.89
C GLU A 97 -0.42 -12.05 -20.63
N ASP A 98 -1.36 -12.99 -20.76
CA ASP A 98 -2.78 -12.73 -20.55
C ASP A 98 -3.19 -12.72 -19.07
N ALA A 99 -2.46 -13.47 -18.23
CA ALA A 99 -2.64 -13.52 -16.78
C ALA A 99 -1.33 -13.14 -16.05
N PRO A 100 -0.90 -11.87 -16.12
CA PRO A 100 0.46 -11.45 -15.76
C PRO A 100 0.77 -11.52 -14.26
N LEU A 101 -0.25 -11.65 -13.40
CA LEU A 101 -0.09 -11.62 -11.95
C LEU A 101 -0.25 -12.99 -11.28
N THR A 102 -0.51 -14.04 -12.04
CA THR A 102 -0.65 -15.42 -11.50
C THR A 102 0.67 -16.03 -11.02
N GLY A 103 1.80 -15.38 -11.31
CA GLY A 103 3.12 -15.67 -10.75
C GLY A 103 3.51 -14.74 -9.60
N GLY A 104 2.60 -13.85 -9.16
CA GLY A 104 2.90 -12.85 -8.15
C GLY A 104 3.66 -11.63 -8.67
N LEU A 105 4.24 -10.85 -7.75
CA LEU A 105 5.10 -9.71 -8.06
C LEU A 105 6.30 -9.68 -7.12
N ARG A 106 7.48 -9.38 -7.69
CA ARG A 106 8.67 -9.05 -6.90
C ARG A 106 8.46 -7.73 -6.15
N ILE A 107 9.06 -7.58 -4.98
CA ILE A 107 9.10 -6.32 -4.25
C ILE A 107 9.96 -5.27 -4.95
N GLY A 108 11.00 -5.71 -5.67
CA GLY A 108 11.91 -4.84 -6.41
C GLY A 108 13.15 -4.41 -5.61
N LYS A 109 13.64 -5.18 -4.64
CA LYS A 109 14.88 -4.83 -3.94
C LYS A 109 16.12 -5.00 -4.84
N MET A 110 17.16 -4.21 -4.58
CA MET A 110 18.42 -4.26 -5.33
C MET A 110 19.16 -5.58 -5.12
N ALA A 111 19.32 -6.02 -3.87
CA ALA A 111 19.84 -7.35 -3.58
C ALA A 111 18.85 -8.42 -4.06
N GLU A 112 19.32 -9.42 -4.79
CA GLU A 112 18.47 -10.47 -5.34
C GLU A 112 18.05 -11.52 -4.30
N PHE A 113 18.98 -11.92 -3.43
CA PHE A 113 18.80 -13.05 -2.52
C PHE A 113 18.82 -12.64 -1.05
N GLY A 114 18.35 -13.55 -0.19
CA GLY A 114 18.39 -13.43 1.27
C GLY A 114 17.11 -12.87 1.88
N ALA A 115 17.04 -12.88 3.22
CA ALA A 115 15.88 -12.41 3.97
C ALA A 115 15.55 -10.94 3.66
N ASP A 116 16.57 -10.11 3.43
CA ASP A 116 16.43 -8.69 3.11
C ASP A 116 16.54 -8.37 1.60
N GLY A 117 16.71 -9.39 0.74
CA GLY A 117 16.76 -9.21 -0.72
C GLY A 117 15.39 -9.10 -1.37
N ASP A 118 15.35 -9.29 -2.68
CA ASP A 118 14.14 -9.38 -3.46
C ASP A 118 13.31 -10.62 -3.06
N GLY A 119 12.10 -10.72 -3.56
CA GLY A 119 11.13 -11.74 -3.16
C GLY A 119 9.72 -11.22 -3.28
N GLN A 120 8.76 -11.99 -2.78
CA GLN A 120 7.38 -11.54 -2.68
C GLN A 120 7.02 -11.34 -1.21
N TYR A 121 6.36 -10.23 -0.90
CA TYR A 121 5.99 -9.84 0.45
C TYR A 121 4.48 -9.62 0.49
N HIS A 122 3.79 -10.30 1.40
CA HIS A 122 2.33 -10.31 1.43
C HIS A 122 1.74 -8.90 1.53
N HIS A 123 2.15 -8.11 2.53
CA HIS A 123 1.63 -6.76 2.73
C HIS A 123 1.89 -5.80 1.54
N TYR A 124 3.00 -5.96 0.81
CA TYR A 124 3.25 -5.16 -0.40
C TYR A 124 2.27 -5.55 -1.52
N LEU A 125 2.02 -6.84 -1.68
CA LEU A 125 1.06 -7.34 -2.66
C LEU A 125 -0.36 -6.88 -2.34
N THR A 126 -0.76 -6.84 -1.07
CA THR A 126 -2.10 -6.38 -0.67
C THR A 126 -2.33 -4.90 -0.96
N ILE A 127 -1.33 -4.03 -0.76
CA ILE A 127 -1.45 -2.61 -1.15
C ILE A 127 -1.49 -2.46 -2.68
N TRP A 128 -0.75 -3.28 -3.43
CA TRP A 128 -0.85 -3.30 -4.89
C TRP A 128 -2.24 -3.75 -5.38
N MET A 129 -2.81 -4.79 -4.78
CA MET A 129 -4.18 -5.23 -5.07
C MET A 129 -5.20 -4.12 -4.81
N PHE A 130 -5.05 -3.40 -3.70
CA PHE A 130 -5.86 -2.24 -3.40
C PHE A 130 -5.73 -1.16 -4.49
N ALA A 131 -4.52 -0.82 -4.92
CA ALA A 131 -4.29 0.15 -5.99
C ALA A 131 -4.96 -0.27 -7.32
N LEU A 132 -4.88 -1.55 -7.69
CA LEU A 132 -5.57 -2.10 -8.86
C LEU A 132 -7.10 -2.04 -8.73
N ASN A 133 -7.63 -2.31 -7.55
CA ASN A 133 -9.06 -2.16 -7.29
C ASN A 133 -9.50 -0.69 -7.46
N ARG A 134 -8.75 0.26 -6.89
CA ARG A 134 -9.01 1.70 -7.09
C ARG A 134 -8.95 2.09 -8.56
N MET A 135 -8.02 1.52 -9.32
CA MET A 135 -7.95 1.72 -10.77
C MET A 135 -9.22 1.24 -11.49
N SER A 136 -9.75 0.08 -11.10
CA SER A 136 -11.04 -0.43 -11.62
C SER A 136 -12.19 0.53 -11.33
N MET A 137 -12.26 1.06 -10.11
CA MET A 137 -13.31 1.99 -9.71
C MET A 137 -13.23 3.32 -10.47
N ALA A 138 -12.02 3.87 -10.63
CA ALA A 138 -11.81 5.16 -11.29
C ALA A 138 -12.03 5.11 -12.81
N THR A 139 -11.70 3.98 -13.45
CA THR A 139 -11.87 3.80 -14.91
C THR A 139 -13.20 3.19 -15.32
N GLY A 140 -13.86 2.48 -14.41
CA GLY A 140 -14.96 1.58 -14.74
C GLY A 140 -14.53 0.30 -15.46
N GLU A 141 -13.23 0.04 -15.62
CA GLU A 141 -12.71 -1.15 -16.30
C GLU A 141 -12.48 -2.31 -15.32
N PRO A 142 -13.29 -3.39 -15.36
CA PRO A 142 -13.19 -4.47 -14.37
C PRO A 142 -11.87 -5.26 -14.42
N LYS A 143 -11.11 -5.12 -15.51
CA LYS A 143 -9.84 -5.85 -15.74
C LYS A 143 -8.84 -5.63 -14.60
N PHE A 144 -8.78 -4.42 -14.03
CA PHE A 144 -7.82 -4.12 -12.98
C PHE A 144 -8.16 -4.87 -11.68
N ASN A 145 -9.45 -4.92 -11.29
CA ASN A 145 -9.86 -5.73 -10.14
C ASN A 145 -9.67 -7.24 -10.42
N ASN A 146 -9.92 -7.70 -11.65
CA ASN A 146 -9.69 -9.11 -12.01
C ASN A 146 -8.21 -9.49 -11.82
N TRP A 147 -7.27 -8.64 -12.23
CA TRP A 147 -5.85 -8.87 -11.96
C TRP A 147 -5.53 -8.90 -10.46
N ALA A 148 -6.17 -8.05 -9.65
CA ALA A 148 -6.02 -8.10 -8.19
C ALA A 148 -6.54 -9.42 -7.60
N MET A 149 -7.69 -9.91 -8.08
CA MET A 149 -8.27 -11.20 -7.69
C MET A 149 -7.39 -12.38 -8.11
N GLU A 150 -6.83 -12.36 -9.32
CA GLU A 150 -5.87 -13.37 -9.82
C GLU A 150 -4.61 -13.40 -8.97
N LEU A 151 -4.05 -12.22 -8.66
CA LEU A 151 -2.89 -12.10 -7.79
C LEU A 151 -3.20 -12.66 -6.40
N ALA A 152 -4.33 -12.29 -5.82
CA ALA A 152 -4.78 -12.76 -4.51
C ALA A 152 -4.87 -14.29 -4.46
N LYS A 153 -5.56 -14.88 -5.46
CA LYS A 153 -5.73 -16.32 -5.55
C LYS A 153 -4.41 -17.06 -5.71
N ALA A 154 -3.53 -16.55 -6.59
CA ALA A 154 -2.27 -17.20 -6.91
C ALA A 154 -1.31 -17.25 -5.71
N VAL A 155 -1.23 -16.18 -4.93
CA VAL A 155 -0.22 -16.07 -3.86
C VAL A 155 -0.68 -16.62 -2.52
N HIS A 156 -2.00 -16.76 -2.28
CA HIS A 156 -2.55 -17.08 -0.97
C HIS A 156 -1.96 -18.34 -0.34
N THR A 157 -1.92 -19.46 -1.07
CA THR A 157 -1.43 -20.75 -0.54
C THR A 157 0.08 -20.76 -0.23
N HIS A 158 0.82 -19.77 -0.73
CA HIS A 158 2.25 -19.62 -0.46
C HIS A 158 2.52 -18.76 0.76
N PHE A 159 1.61 -17.83 1.10
CA PHE A 159 1.70 -17.00 2.30
C PHE A 159 0.93 -17.56 3.49
N VAL A 160 -0.13 -18.34 3.26
CA VAL A 160 -0.92 -19.01 4.30
C VAL A 160 -0.58 -20.50 4.29
N VAL A 161 0.29 -20.89 5.20
CA VAL A 161 0.87 -22.24 5.28
C VAL A 161 0.49 -22.94 6.58
N PRO A 162 0.52 -24.28 6.67
CA PRO A 162 0.33 -24.97 7.93
C PRO A 162 1.50 -24.73 8.91
N ASP A 163 1.18 -24.65 10.20
CA ASP A 163 2.14 -24.73 11.31
C ASP A 163 2.45 -26.20 11.66
N THR A 164 3.28 -26.42 12.69
CA THR A 164 3.67 -27.78 13.13
C THR A 164 2.51 -28.62 13.66
N ARG A 165 1.38 -28.00 13.96
CA ARG A 165 0.14 -28.64 14.44
C ARG A 165 -0.93 -28.70 13.35
N GLY A 166 -0.62 -28.26 12.12
CA GLY A 166 -1.54 -28.22 11.00
C GLY A 166 -2.47 -27.01 10.98
N ASN A 167 -2.34 -26.05 11.91
CA ASN A 167 -3.14 -24.82 11.84
C ASN A 167 -2.55 -23.87 10.79
N LYS A 168 -3.41 -23.16 10.08
CA LYS A 168 -2.96 -22.12 9.14
C LYS A 168 -2.20 -21.02 9.87
N ARG A 169 -1.12 -20.52 9.32
CA ARG A 169 -0.36 -19.37 9.80
C ARG A 169 0.16 -18.58 8.60
N MET A 170 0.52 -17.33 8.82
CA MET A 170 1.16 -16.53 7.79
C MET A 170 2.68 -16.65 7.81
N VAL A 171 3.29 -16.39 6.65
CA VAL A 171 4.71 -16.08 6.49
C VAL A 171 4.85 -14.70 5.86
N TRP A 172 5.92 -14.00 6.18
CA TRP A 172 6.10 -12.60 5.81
C TRP A 172 6.64 -12.46 4.39
N LYS A 173 7.54 -13.38 4.00
CA LYS A 173 8.25 -13.33 2.72
C LYS A 173 8.48 -14.71 2.12
N ILE A 174 8.25 -14.82 0.82
CA ILE A 174 8.58 -15.98 -0.02
C ILE A 174 9.53 -15.62 -1.17
N SER A 175 10.14 -16.63 -1.77
CA SER A 175 10.98 -16.48 -2.97
C SER A 175 10.19 -15.93 -4.15
N THR A 176 10.89 -15.34 -5.13
CA THR A 176 10.26 -14.76 -6.33
C THR A 176 9.49 -15.78 -7.17
N ASP A 177 9.90 -17.05 -7.12
CA ASP A 177 9.23 -18.19 -7.76
C ASP A 177 8.21 -18.92 -6.85
N MET A 178 7.97 -18.38 -5.65
CA MET A 178 7.01 -18.88 -4.64
C MET A 178 7.28 -20.29 -4.11
N LYS A 179 8.49 -20.84 -4.31
CA LYS A 179 8.86 -22.19 -3.87
C LYS A 179 9.39 -22.26 -2.44
N GLU A 180 9.96 -21.17 -1.93
CA GLU A 180 10.61 -21.16 -0.63
C GLU A 180 10.06 -20.07 0.28
N VAL A 181 9.89 -20.40 1.56
CA VAL A 181 9.65 -19.41 2.62
C VAL A 181 11.01 -18.83 3.01
N LEU A 182 11.20 -17.54 2.74
CA LEU A 182 12.45 -16.84 3.05
C LEU A 182 12.44 -16.20 4.43
N VAL A 183 11.28 -15.73 4.88
CA VAL A 183 11.11 -15.20 6.24
C VAL A 183 9.84 -15.79 6.86
N PRO A 184 9.98 -16.74 7.81
CA PRO A 184 8.85 -17.53 8.30
C PRO A 184 8.02 -16.85 9.37
N SER A 185 8.44 -15.67 9.85
CA SER A 185 7.64 -14.83 10.75
C SER A 185 6.40 -14.28 10.04
N GLU A 186 5.46 -13.71 10.78
CA GLU A 186 4.24 -13.07 10.27
C GLU A 186 4.35 -11.56 10.53
N GLY A 187 3.99 -10.74 9.55
CA GLY A 187 3.80 -9.31 9.77
C GLY A 187 2.57 -9.08 10.64
N HIS A 188 2.66 -8.12 11.56
CA HIS A 188 1.69 -7.96 12.64
C HIS A 188 0.24 -7.75 12.15
N LEU A 189 0.07 -7.01 11.06
CA LEU A 189 -1.23 -6.70 10.45
C LEU A 189 -1.49 -7.46 9.14
N ASP A 190 -0.63 -8.41 8.74
CA ASP A 190 -0.71 -9.06 7.43
C ASP A 190 -2.06 -9.77 7.24
N ALA A 191 -2.51 -10.54 8.24
CA ALA A 191 -3.79 -11.25 8.18
C ALA A 191 -4.98 -10.29 8.14
N ALA A 192 -4.99 -9.25 8.98
CA ALA A 192 -6.08 -8.28 9.03
C ALA A 192 -6.17 -7.45 7.73
N THR A 193 -5.02 -7.04 7.18
CA THR A 193 -4.94 -6.32 5.91
C THR A 193 -5.40 -7.22 4.76
N GLY A 194 -4.97 -8.49 4.76
CA GLY A 194 -5.43 -9.49 3.80
C GLY A 194 -6.94 -9.68 3.84
N PHE A 195 -7.52 -9.78 5.04
CA PHE A 195 -8.97 -9.86 5.24
C PHE A 195 -9.71 -8.66 4.63
N ALA A 196 -9.31 -7.43 5.00
CA ALA A 196 -9.94 -6.21 4.52
C ALA A 196 -9.84 -6.06 3.00
N VAL A 197 -8.64 -6.24 2.44
CA VAL A 197 -8.41 -6.07 1.00
C VAL A 197 -9.14 -7.16 0.22
N TYR A 198 -9.09 -8.44 0.61
CA TYR A 198 -9.77 -9.50 -0.15
C TYR A 198 -11.29 -9.35 -0.12
N ARG A 199 -11.87 -8.93 1.01
CA ARG A 199 -13.30 -8.56 1.08
C ARG A 199 -13.63 -7.46 0.08
N LEU A 200 -12.82 -6.41 0.04
CA LEU A 200 -12.99 -5.30 -0.89
C LEU A 200 -12.90 -5.75 -2.37
N LEU A 201 -11.91 -6.58 -2.72
CA LEU A 201 -11.78 -7.10 -4.09
C LEU A 201 -13.01 -7.94 -4.50
N GLN A 202 -13.48 -8.81 -3.59
CA GLN A 202 -14.66 -9.65 -3.83
C GLN A 202 -15.92 -8.79 -4.01
N GLN A 203 -16.13 -7.79 -3.16
CA GLN A 203 -17.26 -6.86 -3.29
C GLN A 203 -17.24 -6.14 -4.65
N THR A 204 -16.08 -5.66 -5.10
CA THR A 204 -15.96 -5.05 -6.43
C THR A 204 -16.21 -6.06 -7.56
N ALA A 205 -15.76 -7.30 -7.42
CA ALA A 205 -16.05 -8.35 -8.40
C ALA A 205 -17.55 -8.68 -8.49
N ASP A 206 -18.25 -8.67 -7.36
CA ASP A 206 -19.70 -8.86 -7.28
C ASP A 206 -20.45 -7.73 -8.01
N LEU A 207 -20.01 -6.46 -7.86
CA LEU A 207 -20.60 -5.30 -8.57
C LEU A 207 -20.54 -5.43 -10.10
N TYR A 208 -19.49 -6.06 -10.64
CA TYR A 208 -19.34 -6.27 -12.08
C TYR A 208 -19.91 -7.62 -12.58
N GLY A 209 -20.62 -8.37 -11.72
CA GLY A 209 -21.23 -9.65 -12.10
C GLY A 209 -20.24 -10.80 -12.35
N LYS A 210 -19.02 -10.73 -11.81
CA LYS A 210 -17.97 -11.75 -11.94
C LYS A 210 -17.57 -12.41 -10.61
N GLY A 211 -18.30 -12.14 -9.54
CA GLY A 211 -18.01 -12.61 -8.18
C GLY A 211 -17.79 -14.12 -8.03
N ASP A 212 -18.48 -14.93 -8.84
CA ASP A 212 -18.46 -16.39 -8.73
C ASP A 212 -17.35 -17.07 -9.55
N ALA A 213 -16.83 -16.41 -10.60
CA ALA A 213 -15.85 -17.02 -11.51
C ALA A 213 -14.47 -17.21 -10.85
N LEU A 214 -14.12 -16.30 -9.93
CA LEU A 214 -12.87 -16.34 -9.16
C LEU A 214 -13.17 -15.84 -7.75
N SER A 215 -13.74 -16.69 -6.90
CA SER A 215 -14.11 -16.28 -5.53
C SER A 215 -12.93 -16.32 -4.55
N LEU A 216 -12.85 -15.30 -3.69
CA LEU A 216 -11.90 -15.19 -2.56
C LEU A 216 -12.51 -15.58 -1.20
N ARG A 217 -13.72 -16.15 -1.16
CA ARG A 217 -14.42 -16.46 0.11
C ARG A 217 -13.62 -17.37 1.04
N ALA A 218 -12.92 -18.37 0.49
CA ALA A 218 -12.10 -19.29 1.28
C ALA A 218 -10.88 -18.58 1.86
N GLU A 219 -10.24 -17.72 1.07
CA GLU A 219 -9.08 -16.94 1.46
C GLU A 219 -9.42 -15.90 2.54
N ILE A 220 -10.58 -15.24 2.41
CA ILE A 220 -11.13 -14.32 3.42
C ILE A 220 -11.38 -15.06 4.74
N ALA A 221 -11.98 -16.26 4.68
CA ALA A 221 -12.23 -17.08 5.86
C ALA A 221 -10.92 -17.50 6.56
N ASP A 222 -9.87 -17.78 5.79
CA ASP A 222 -8.55 -18.10 6.34
C ASP A 222 -7.96 -16.92 7.11
N TYR A 223 -7.98 -15.71 6.55
CA TYR A 223 -7.49 -14.54 7.24
C TYR A 223 -8.28 -14.23 8.51
N SER A 224 -9.60 -14.30 8.44
CA SER A 224 -10.48 -14.15 9.61
C SER A 224 -10.09 -15.13 10.72
N ALA A 225 -9.91 -16.41 10.39
CA ALA A 225 -9.52 -17.44 11.35
C ALA A 225 -8.10 -17.27 11.93
N ILE A 226 -7.20 -16.58 11.22
CA ILE A 226 -5.84 -16.28 11.71
C ILE A 226 -5.87 -15.07 12.64
N MET A 227 -6.46 -13.96 12.22
CA MET A 227 -6.46 -12.70 12.97
C MET A 227 -7.29 -12.76 14.25
N MET A 228 -8.35 -13.58 14.29
CA MET A 228 -9.22 -13.73 15.46
C MET A 228 -8.62 -14.60 16.57
N ARG A 229 -7.40 -15.12 16.39
CA ARG A 229 -6.73 -15.86 17.46
C ARG A 229 -6.28 -14.90 18.58
N PRO A 230 -6.28 -15.34 19.85
CA PRO A 230 -5.87 -14.50 20.96
C PRO A 230 -4.50 -13.84 20.73
N GLY A 231 -4.45 -12.51 20.85
CA GLY A 231 -3.23 -11.72 20.71
C GLY A 231 -2.74 -11.48 19.28
N LYS A 232 -3.46 -11.93 18.24
CA LYS A 232 -3.07 -11.71 16.83
C LYS A 232 -3.54 -10.37 16.28
N LEU A 233 -4.65 -9.85 16.76
CA LEU A 233 -5.19 -8.57 16.33
C LEU A 233 -5.11 -7.57 17.49
N ALA A 234 -4.10 -6.70 17.44
CA ALA A 234 -3.91 -5.59 18.37
C ALA A 234 -3.11 -4.48 17.68
N PRO A 235 -3.22 -3.21 18.08
CA PRO A 235 -2.31 -2.18 17.58
C PRO A 235 -0.89 -2.33 18.15
N THR A 236 0.13 -1.86 17.43
CA THR A 236 1.53 -1.77 17.92
C THR A 236 1.92 -0.30 18.12
N SER A 237 3.06 -0.03 18.75
CA SER A 237 3.59 1.33 18.88
C SER A 237 4.33 1.82 17.63
N ASP A 238 4.40 1.04 16.56
CA ASP A 238 5.01 1.48 15.31
C ASP A 238 4.06 2.42 14.56
N SER A 239 4.55 3.59 14.15
CA SER A 239 3.74 4.62 13.50
C SER A 239 3.10 4.15 12.19
N LEU A 240 3.82 3.34 11.40
CA LEU A 240 3.28 2.83 10.15
C LEU A 240 2.20 1.80 10.43
N ASP A 241 2.43 0.86 11.35
CA ASP A 241 1.42 -0.13 11.72
C ASP A 241 0.15 0.55 12.26
N LEU A 242 0.27 1.55 13.14
CA LEU A 242 -0.88 2.32 13.62
C LEU A 242 -1.67 2.94 12.47
N GLY A 243 -0.96 3.61 11.56
CA GLY A 243 -1.55 4.27 10.40
C GLY A 243 -2.24 3.31 9.44
N MET A 244 -1.54 2.25 9.06
CA MET A 244 -2.08 1.24 8.14
C MET A 244 -3.22 0.44 8.79
N GLY A 245 -3.18 0.23 10.11
CA GLY A 245 -4.28 -0.36 10.86
C GLY A 245 -5.53 0.53 10.86
N LEU A 246 -5.39 1.83 11.10
CA LEU A 246 -6.49 2.80 11.00
C LEU A 246 -7.04 2.89 9.58
N TRP A 247 -6.15 2.98 8.58
CA TRP A 247 -6.53 2.95 7.16
C TRP A 247 -7.31 1.68 6.82
N MET A 248 -6.86 0.51 7.28
CA MET A 248 -7.55 -0.76 7.05
C MET A 248 -8.94 -0.79 7.69
N CYS A 249 -9.06 -0.27 8.93
CA CYS A 249 -10.33 -0.29 9.67
C CYS A 249 -11.46 0.45 8.95
N GLN A 250 -11.17 1.44 8.10
CA GLN A 250 -12.20 2.13 7.30
C GLN A 250 -13.02 1.17 6.42
N PHE A 251 -12.45 0.00 6.07
CA PHE A 251 -13.11 -1.02 5.26
C PHE A 251 -13.76 -2.14 6.09
N CYS A 252 -13.63 -2.07 7.42
CA CYS A 252 -14.05 -3.10 8.36
C CYS A 252 -14.89 -2.53 9.51
N LEU A 253 -15.47 -1.33 9.38
CA LEU A 253 -16.29 -0.71 10.44
C LEU A 253 -17.54 -1.54 10.78
N ASP A 254 -17.93 -2.46 9.91
CA ASP A 254 -19.00 -3.43 10.16
C ASP A 254 -18.56 -4.61 11.05
N GLU A 255 -17.27 -4.73 11.35
CA GLU A 255 -16.71 -5.82 12.15
C GLU A 255 -16.64 -5.46 13.64
N PRO A 256 -17.05 -6.36 14.56
CA PRO A 256 -17.09 -6.07 16.01
C PRO A 256 -15.76 -5.70 16.66
N TRP A 257 -14.63 -6.06 16.03
CA TRP A 257 -13.29 -5.78 16.56
C TRP A 257 -12.77 -4.40 16.16
N ALA A 258 -13.36 -3.76 15.13
CA ALA A 258 -12.81 -2.54 14.53
C ALA A 258 -12.82 -1.37 15.51
N ASP A 259 -13.93 -1.14 16.21
CA ASP A 259 -14.08 -0.02 17.15
C ASP A 259 -12.98 -0.02 18.22
N GLY A 260 -12.77 -1.17 18.86
CA GLY A 260 -11.74 -1.31 19.91
C GLY A 260 -10.31 -1.15 19.37
N PHE A 261 -10.07 -1.61 18.14
CA PHE A 261 -8.79 -1.43 17.47
C PHE A 261 -8.54 0.04 17.12
N VAL A 262 -9.56 0.74 16.60
CA VAL A 262 -9.51 2.16 16.25
C VAL A 262 -9.27 3.02 17.49
N ASP A 263 -10.07 2.85 18.54
CA ASP A 263 -9.91 3.60 19.78
C ASP A 263 -8.50 3.43 20.38
N THR A 264 -8.03 2.19 20.45
CA THR A 264 -6.70 1.89 20.99
C THR A 264 -5.60 2.50 20.12
N SER A 265 -5.71 2.42 18.79
CA SER A 265 -4.74 3.01 17.87
C SER A 265 -4.69 4.54 17.99
N LEU A 266 -5.85 5.20 18.06
CA LEU A 266 -5.93 6.66 18.20
C LEU A 266 -5.36 7.12 19.55
N ARG A 267 -5.62 6.41 20.65
CA ARG A 267 -4.99 6.69 21.95
C ARG A 267 -3.47 6.56 21.90
N MET A 268 -2.95 5.45 21.38
CA MET A 268 -1.51 5.22 21.26
C MET A 268 -0.83 6.29 20.38
N LEU A 269 -1.49 6.73 19.32
CA LEU A 269 -0.99 7.79 18.45
C LEU A 269 -0.96 9.15 19.16
N ARG A 270 -2.01 9.52 19.90
CA ARG A 270 -2.02 10.75 20.74
C ARG A 270 -0.87 10.74 21.74
N ASP A 271 -0.72 9.63 22.48
CA ASP A 271 0.36 9.46 23.45
C ASP A 271 1.73 9.62 22.77
N GLY A 272 1.98 8.95 21.64
CA GLY A 272 3.24 9.05 20.91
C GLY A 272 3.56 10.47 20.42
N LEU A 273 2.55 11.21 19.97
CA LEU A 273 2.71 12.60 19.57
C LEU A 273 2.97 13.53 20.76
N ASP A 274 2.41 13.27 21.95
CA ASP A 274 2.59 14.09 23.15
C ASP A 274 3.97 13.91 23.79
N HIS A 275 4.47 12.68 23.83
CA HIS A 275 5.84 12.38 24.27
C HIS A 275 6.87 13.08 23.38
N SER A 276 6.58 13.20 22.09
CA SER A 276 7.43 13.92 21.13
C SER A 276 7.45 15.45 21.36
N ARG A 277 6.43 16.02 22.03
CA ARG A 277 6.35 17.47 22.35
C ARG A 277 7.11 17.84 23.64
N HIS A 278 7.12 16.97 24.64
CA HIS A 278 7.53 17.32 26.02
C HIS A 278 8.98 16.98 26.40
N GLY A 279 9.90 16.86 25.44
CA GLY A 279 11.34 16.74 25.73
C GLY A 279 11.97 15.36 25.54
N GLY A 280 11.35 14.46 24.78
CA GLY A 280 12.08 13.35 24.15
C GLY A 280 13.16 13.92 23.24
N SER A 281 14.43 13.77 23.64
CA SER A 281 15.62 14.44 23.07
C SER A 281 15.52 14.81 21.58
N GLY A 282 15.81 16.08 21.26
CA GLY A 282 15.96 16.57 19.89
C GLY A 282 16.99 15.80 19.03
N LEU A 283 17.73 14.86 19.63
CA LEU A 283 18.63 13.91 18.96
C LEU A 283 17.91 12.76 18.23
N GLN A 284 16.62 12.52 18.47
CA GLN A 284 15.84 11.43 17.84
C GLN A 284 15.08 11.85 16.57
N ARG A 285 15.10 13.14 16.24
CA ARG A 285 14.64 13.65 14.93
C ARG A 285 15.57 13.25 13.76
N TYR A 286 16.80 12.84 14.06
CA TYR A 286 17.85 12.51 13.09
C TYR A 286 17.94 11.02 12.72
N LYS A 287 16.91 10.21 13.04
CA LYS A 287 16.79 8.79 12.66
C LYS A 287 15.46 8.42 11.98
N ARG A 288 14.75 9.40 11.39
CA ARG A 288 13.33 9.22 11.03
C ARG A 288 13.14 8.58 9.66
N LEU A 289 12.49 7.42 9.68
CA LEU A 289 11.83 6.83 8.52
C LEU A 289 10.54 7.62 8.24
N ALA A 290 10.64 8.79 7.60
CA ALA A 290 9.54 9.75 7.44
C ALA A 290 8.23 9.11 6.92
N PHE A 291 8.34 8.16 5.99
CA PHE A 291 7.19 7.41 5.47
C PHE A 291 6.35 6.71 6.55
N ARG A 292 6.95 6.29 7.68
CA ARG A 292 6.22 5.67 8.79
C ARG A 292 5.33 6.68 9.52
N GLU A 293 5.81 7.90 9.71
CA GLU A 293 5.02 8.99 10.31
C GLU A 293 3.89 9.39 9.36
N PHE A 294 4.16 9.53 8.06
CA PHE A 294 3.12 9.80 7.07
C PHE A 294 2.08 8.68 6.98
N GLY A 295 2.47 7.42 7.18
CA GLY A 295 1.53 6.32 7.34
C GLY A 295 0.56 6.54 8.49
N ALA A 296 1.05 6.90 9.68
CA ALA A 296 0.21 7.25 10.84
C ALA A 296 -0.79 8.35 10.51
N TYR A 297 -0.29 9.41 9.87
CA TYR A 297 -1.08 10.58 9.50
C TYR A 297 -2.17 10.23 8.48
N LEU A 298 -1.82 9.46 7.45
CA LEU A 298 -2.78 8.91 6.49
C LEU A 298 -3.90 8.15 7.19
N GLY A 299 -3.57 7.27 8.13
CA GLY A 299 -4.56 6.50 8.90
C GLY A 299 -5.56 7.37 9.66
N VAL A 300 -5.07 8.40 10.36
CA VAL A 300 -5.90 9.39 11.07
C VAL A 300 -6.85 10.10 10.12
N ARG A 301 -6.36 10.50 8.94
CA ARG A 301 -7.18 11.19 7.92
C ARG A 301 -8.25 10.26 7.37
N CYS A 302 -7.89 9.02 7.05
CA CYS A 302 -8.82 8.03 6.47
C CYS A 302 -9.93 7.61 7.42
N ILE A 303 -9.64 7.43 8.71
CA ILE A 303 -10.65 6.98 9.69
C ILE A 303 -11.56 8.09 10.20
N GLY A 304 -11.29 9.36 9.82
CA GLY A 304 -12.08 10.49 10.29
C GLY A 304 -11.97 10.73 11.80
N ALA A 305 -10.75 10.75 12.35
CA ALA A 305 -10.54 11.09 13.76
C ALA A 305 -11.06 12.51 14.10
N ASP A 306 -11.16 12.82 15.40
CA ASP A 306 -11.62 14.12 15.89
C ASP A 306 -10.80 15.32 15.38
N GLU A 307 -11.43 16.50 15.40
CA GLU A 307 -10.88 17.77 14.89
C GLU A 307 -9.50 18.10 15.49
N GLU A 308 -9.31 17.87 16.80
CA GLU A 308 -8.03 18.14 17.47
C GLU A 308 -6.89 17.31 16.85
N LEU A 309 -7.10 16.01 16.67
CA LEU A 309 -6.09 15.13 16.11
C LEU A 309 -5.87 15.39 14.61
N GLN A 310 -6.94 15.70 13.88
CA GLN A 310 -6.88 16.10 12.47
C GLN A 310 -6.01 17.34 12.27
N ASP A 311 -6.29 18.41 13.01
CA ASP A 311 -5.55 19.68 12.95
C ASP A 311 -4.07 19.50 13.31
N ARG A 312 -3.82 18.65 14.31
CA ARG A 312 -2.46 18.32 14.74
C ARG A 312 -1.69 17.60 13.64
N VAL A 313 -2.29 16.60 13.02
CA VAL A 313 -1.68 15.85 11.92
C VAL A 313 -1.47 16.76 10.71
N GLU A 314 -2.44 17.60 10.37
CA GLU A 314 -2.31 18.58 9.29
C GLU A 314 -1.13 19.53 9.50
N THR A 315 -0.97 20.04 10.73
CA THR A 315 0.17 20.88 11.11
C THR A 315 1.50 20.15 10.94
N LEU A 316 1.57 18.87 11.34
CA LEU A 316 2.78 18.04 11.21
C LEU A 316 3.13 17.77 9.74
N ILE A 317 2.13 17.48 8.91
CA ILE A 317 2.33 17.28 7.46
C ILE A 317 2.86 18.59 6.83
N LYS A 318 2.23 19.74 7.11
CA LYS A 318 2.66 21.05 6.57
C LYS A 318 4.06 21.47 7.05
N SER A 319 4.53 20.94 8.18
CA SER A 319 5.87 21.24 8.70
C SER A 319 7.00 20.50 7.96
N TRP A 320 6.68 19.52 7.11
CA TRP A 320 7.68 18.82 6.32
C TRP A 320 8.15 19.69 5.15
N ASP A 321 9.46 19.91 5.09
CA ASP A 321 10.11 20.78 4.10
C ASP A 321 10.69 20.02 2.89
N GLY A 322 10.40 18.72 2.76
CA GLY A 322 10.95 17.86 1.72
C GLY A 322 12.42 17.48 1.90
N SER A 323 13.10 18.04 2.91
CA SER A 323 14.53 17.84 3.20
C SER A 323 14.80 17.03 4.46
N GLY A 324 13.74 16.68 5.21
CA GLY A 324 13.80 15.91 6.44
C GLY A 324 14.70 14.68 6.34
N GLY A 325 15.62 14.55 7.30
CA GLY A 325 16.76 13.62 7.27
C GLY A 325 16.37 12.16 7.10
N HIS A 326 16.39 11.69 5.86
CA HIS A 326 16.47 10.28 5.57
C HIS A 326 17.85 9.79 6.02
N VAL A 327 17.88 8.82 6.92
CA VAL A 327 19.12 8.08 7.23
C VAL A 327 19.60 7.29 6.00
N ASP A 328 18.66 6.97 5.11
CA ASP A 328 18.86 6.21 3.90
C ASP A 328 18.19 6.91 2.70
N GLU A 329 19.03 7.39 1.78
CA GLU A 329 18.61 8.01 0.53
C GLU A 329 17.67 7.11 -0.28
N GLU A 330 17.78 5.77 -0.16
CA GLU A 330 16.89 4.78 -0.79
C GLU A 330 15.42 4.91 -0.37
N LEU A 331 15.15 5.58 0.76
CA LEU A 331 13.81 5.74 1.32
C LEU A 331 13.16 7.09 0.97
N LYS A 332 13.83 7.92 0.17
CA LYS A 332 13.26 9.17 -0.34
C LYS A 332 11.97 8.93 -1.12
N PRO A 333 11.92 8.03 -2.13
CA PRO A 333 10.72 7.90 -2.95
C PRO A 333 9.49 7.45 -2.18
N ILE A 334 9.64 6.46 -1.28
CA ILE A 334 8.53 5.99 -0.44
C ILE A 334 8.02 7.10 0.48
N SER A 335 8.89 7.96 0.98
CA SER A 335 8.49 9.07 1.85
C SER A 335 7.71 10.14 1.10
N HIS A 336 8.07 10.43 -0.15
CA HIS A 336 7.34 11.40 -0.98
C HIS A 336 5.93 10.91 -1.34
N VAL A 337 5.78 9.65 -1.75
CA VAL A 337 4.43 9.13 -2.07
C VAL A 337 3.56 8.97 -0.82
N MET A 338 4.13 8.61 0.33
CA MET A 338 3.39 8.55 1.59
C MET A 338 3.02 9.95 2.09
N TYR A 339 3.90 10.94 1.92
CA TYR A 339 3.59 12.35 2.21
C TYR A 339 2.42 12.86 1.37
N ALA A 340 2.44 12.64 0.05
CA ALA A 340 1.34 13.00 -0.84
C ALA A 340 0.02 12.34 -0.37
N SER A 341 0.07 11.04 -0.05
CA SER A 341 -1.09 10.31 0.47
C SER A 341 -1.62 10.91 1.78
N ALA A 342 -0.73 11.31 2.70
CA ALA A 342 -1.13 11.92 3.96
C ALA A 342 -1.70 13.33 3.78
N LEU A 343 -1.18 14.11 2.82
CA LEU A 343 -1.72 15.42 2.45
C LEU A 343 -3.16 15.32 1.95
N ILE A 344 -3.40 14.44 0.97
CA ILE A 344 -4.70 14.24 0.34
C ILE A 344 -4.94 12.73 0.18
N PRO A 345 -5.68 12.09 1.10
CA PRO A 345 -5.92 10.64 1.07
C PRO A 345 -6.78 10.13 -0.10
N GLY A 346 -7.48 11.02 -0.81
CA GLY A 346 -8.31 10.71 -1.99
C GLY A 346 -9.71 10.13 -1.71
N GLY A 347 -9.99 9.69 -0.48
CA GLY A 347 -11.34 9.31 -0.02
C GLY A 347 -12.07 10.49 0.64
N GLU A 348 -13.39 10.56 0.49
CA GLU A 348 -14.22 11.38 1.37
C GLU A 348 -14.60 10.54 2.60
N PHE A 349 -14.42 11.09 3.79
CA PHE A 349 -14.97 10.49 4.99
C PHE A 349 -16.45 10.86 5.05
N ASP A 350 -17.33 9.90 4.84
CA ASP A 350 -18.77 10.12 4.93
C ASP A 350 -19.19 10.08 6.41
N MET A 351 -19.35 11.26 7.02
CA MET A 351 -19.83 11.41 8.41
C MET A 351 -21.29 10.93 8.60
N SER A 352 -21.97 10.48 7.55
CA SER A 352 -23.38 10.05 7.63
C SER A 352 -23.57 8.64 8.23
N ILE A 353 -22.49 7.95 8.59
CA ILE A 353 -22.53 6.64 9.27
C ILE A 353 -21.90 6.77 10.68
N THR A 354 -22.58 7.50 11.56
CA THR A 354 -22.41 7.39 13.03
C THR A 354 -23.75 7.28 13.71
#